data_AF-A0A1G6ING7-F1
#
_entry.id   AF-A0A1G6ING7-F1
#
_cell.length_a   1.000
_cell.length_b   1.000
_cell.length_c   1.000
_cell.angle_alpha   90.00
_cell.angle_beta   90.00
_cell.angle_gamma   90.00
#
_symmetry.space_group_name_H-M   'P 1'
#
loop_
_entity.id
_entity.type
_entity.pdbx_description
1 polymer ?
#
loop_
_entity_poly.entity_id
_entity_poly.type
_entity_poly.pdbx_seq_one_letter_code
_entity_poly.pdbx_strand_id
1 'polypeptide(L)'
;MKAFFITLLCISLLAIVGTGAYIFLSKEDINSASGKENVPPVQSQQPTEAKKDHPAKTGEGASKLKELSGDTKDFLSTFTYEGYGEKIAYQNEELVKQIISDQHAYLNDLTGWGHIDNVDTAYLAESKEWQKLQDDVERLRTEGFAPSEAVNDMWNAEAFMRIATDSADLNSLRYVHRIFHDMDAEINGAEVDKEWGATRAFGAETETQELYEYIKG
;
A
#
# COMPACT_ATOMS: atom_id res chain seq x y z
N MET A 1 -15.91 31.16 49.18
CA MET A 1 -15.19 30.03 48.55
C MET A 1 -15.84 28.68 48.81
N LYS A 2 -16.28 28.32 50.03
CA LYS A 2 -16.89 27.00 50.31
C LYS A 2 -18.17 26.69 49.52
N ALA A 3 -19.01 27.70 49.23
CA ALA A 3 -20.25 27.50 48.49
C ALA A 3 -20.04 27.17 47.00
N PHE A 4 -18.91 27.57 46.40
CA PHE A 4 -18.63 27.33 44.98
C PHE A 4 -18.13 25.90 44.71
N PHE A 5 -17.42 25.31 45.68
CA PHE A 5 -16.98 23.92 45.59
C PHE A 5 -18.13 22.93 45.73
N ILE A 6 -19.15 23.25 46.52
CA ILE A 6 -20.31 22.37 46.72
C ILE A 6 -21.16 22.29 45.44
N THR A 7 -21.38 23.41 44.74
CA THR A 7 -22.11 23.41 43.47
C THR A 7 -21.37 22.68 42.35
N LEU A 8 -20.03 22.83 42.27
CA LEU A 8 -19.25 22.11 41.26
C LEU A 8 -19.29 20.59 41.46
N LEU A 9 -19.31 20.14 42.73
CA LEU A 9 -19.33 18.72 43.09
C LEU A 9 -20.71 18.07 42.85
N CYS A 10 -21.80 18.84 42.93
CA CYS A 10 -23.14 18.34 42.57
C CYS A 10 -23.32 18.16 41.05
N ILE A 11 -22.72 19.03 40.23
CA ILE A 11 -22.83 18.95 38.76
C ILE A 11 -22.05 17.75 38.21
N SER A 12 -20.86 17.46 38.76
CA SER A 12 -20.07 16.29 38.33
C SER A 12 -20.74 14.96 38.70
N LEU A 13 -21.43 14.88 39.84
CA LEU A 13 -22.18 13.69 40.24
C LEU A 13 -23.38 13.41 39.32
N LEU A 14 -24.09 14.44 38.86
CA LEU A 14 -25.20 14.26 37.90
C LEU A 14 -24.72 13.78 36.53
N ALA A 15 -23.55 14.23 36.07
CA ALA A 15 -22.98 13.79 34.79
C ALA A 15 -22.60 12.30 34.79
N ILE A 16 -22.09 11.76 35.90
CA ILE A 16 -21.67 10.36 36.00
C ILE A 16 -22.86 9.40 36.07
N VAL A 17 -23.95 9.78 36.76
CA VAL A 17 -25.15 8.94 36.85
C VAL A 17 -25.91 8.92 35.51
N GLY A 18 -25.92 10.04 34.78
CA GLY A 18 -26.59 10.15 33.47
C GLY A 18 -25.97 9.25 32.38
N THR A 19 -24.64 9.21 32.25
CA THR A 19 -23.98 8.34 31.27
C THR A 19 -24.02 6.87 31.65
N GLY A 20 -24.00 6.54 32.94
CA GLY A 20 -24.12 5.14 33.41
C GLY A 20 -25.48 4.51 33.07
N ALA A 21 -26.58 5.25 33.23
CA ALA A 21 -27.92 4.76 32.88
C ALA A 21 -28.13 4.58 31.36
N TYR A 22 -27.54 5.46 30.55
CA TYR A 22 -27.63 5.37 29.09
C TYR A 22 -26.96 4.10 28.52
N ILE A 23 -25.80 3.73 29.07
CA ILE A 23 -25.07 2.52 28.64
C ILE A 23 -25.74 1.24 29.16
N PHE A 24 -26.43 1.29 30.30
CA PHE A 24 -27.18 0.14 30.84
C PHE A 24 -28.48 -0.12 30.05
N LEU A 25 -29.21 0.92 29.65
CA LEU A 25 -30.43 0.79 28.84
C LEU A 25 -30.16 0.37 27.38
N SER A 26 -28.93 0.56 26.88
CA SER A 26 -28.54 0.18 25.51
C SER A 26 -28.10 -1.28 25.39
N LYS A 27 -28.16 -2.06 26.49
CA LYS A 27 -27.66 -3.45 26.57
C LYS A 27 -28.75 -4.52 26.69
N GLU A 28 -30.03 -4.16 26.61
CA GLU A 28 -31.16 -5.10 26.82
C GLU A 28 -31.84 -5.66 25.56
N ASP A 29 -31.34 -5.40 24.35
CA ASP A 29 -31.90 -5.98 23.12
C ASP A 29 -31.07 -7.16 22.59
N ILE A 30 -30.83 -8.17 23.44
CA ILE A 30 -30.46 -9.52 23.00
C ILE A 30 -31.16 -10.52 23.93
N ASN A 31 -32.39 -10.92 23.60
CA ASN A 31 -32.88 -12.31 23.66
C ASN A 31 -34.40 -12.43 23.43
N SER A 32 -34.74 -13.47 22.67
CA SER A 32 -36.02 -14.19 22.63
C SER A 32 -37.03 -13.84 21.53
N ALA A 33 -37.56 -14.93 20.97
CA ALA A 33 -38.22 -15.06 19.68
C ALA A 33 -39.76 -15.16 19.77
N SER A 34 -40.39 -15.07 18.59
CA SER A 34 -41.68 -15.65 18.17
C SER A 34 -42.86 -14.69 18.01
N GLY A 35 -43.39 -14.60 16.79
CA GLY A 35 -44.74 -14.08 16.50
C GLY A 35 -44.95 -13.55 15.08
N LYS A 36 -45.54 -14.38 14.22
CA LYS A 36 -46.10 -14.13 12.86
C LYS A 36 -46.93 -12.81 12.81
N GLU A 37 -47.00 -12.01 11.75
CA GLU A 37 -47.53 -12.32 10.41
C GLU A 37 -47.32 -11.13 9.43
N ASN A 38 -47.09 -11.46 8.15
CA ASN A 38 -47.42 -10.76 6.90
C ASN A 38 -46.71 -9.44 6.47
N VAL A 39 -45.75 -9.63 5.56
CA VAL A 39 -45.14 -8.66 4.63
C VAL A 39 -45.96 -8.59 3.32
N PRO A 40 -45.98 -7.44 2.63
CA PRO A 40 -45.43 -7.41 1.27
C PRO A 40 -44.31 -6.35 1.13
N PRO A 41 -43.32 -6.60 0.25
CA PRO A 41 -41.96 -6.15 0.46
C PRO A 41 -41.68 -4.79 -0.18
N VAL A 42 -41.16 -3.84 0.60
CA VAL A 42 -40.43 -2.69 0.06
C VAL A 42 -38.94 -3.00 0.22
N GLN A 43 -38.27 -3.00 -0.93
CA GLN A 43 -36.91 -3.43 -1.16
C GLN A 43 -35.92 -2.82 -0.16
N SER A 44 -35.31 -3.69 0.64
CA SER A 44 -33.96 -3.49 1.16
C SER A 44 -33.02 -3.47 -0.05
N GLN A 45 -32.50 -2.29 -0.38
CA GLN A 45 -31.29 -2.17 -1.19
C GLN A 45 -30.09 -2.40 -0.27
N GLN A 46 -29.75 -3.66 -0.15
CA GLN A 46 -28.38 -4.12 0.01
C GLN A 46 -27.55 -3.56 -1.16
N PRO A 47 -26.40 -2.89 -0.94
CA PRO A 47 -25.34 -2.93 -1.92
C PRO A 47 -24.66 -4.29 -1.76
N THR A 48 -25.18 -5.25 -2.50
CA THR A 48 -24.42 -6.40 -2.99
C THR A 48 -23.12 -5.91 -3.63
N GLU A 49 -22.05 -6.65 -3.36
CA GLU A 49 -20.79 -6.70 -4.08
C GLU A 49 -20.79 -5.99 -5.44
N ALA A 50 -19.91 -5.00 -5.57
CA ALA A 50 -19.25 -4.73 -6.83
C ALA A 50 -17.76 -5.03 -6.63
N LYS A 51 -17.46 -6.32 -6.54
CA LYS A 51 -16.18 -6.89 -6.91
C LYS A 51 -15.95 -6.54 -8.39
N LYS A 52 -15.38 -5.37 -8.65
CA LYS A 52 -14.69 -5.10 -9.91
C LYS A 52 -13.23 -5.43 -9.69
N ASP A 53 -12.96 -6.73 -9.51
CA ASP A 53 -11.74 -7.30 -10.04
C ASP A 53 -11.86 -7.12 -11.56
N HIS A 54 -11.37 -5.99 -12.05
CA HIS A 54 -10.96 -5.95 -13.44
C HIS A 54 -9.83 -6.96 -13.54
N PRO A 55 -10.00 -8.06 -14.30
CA PRO A 55 -8.87 -8.91 -14.60
C PRO A 55 -7.84 -7.98 -15.24
N ALA A 56 -6.66 -7.90 -14.60
CA ALA A 56 -5.48 -7.32 -15.21
C ALA A 56 -5.44 -7.89 -16.63
N LYS A 57 -5.57 -7.02 -17.62
CA LYS A 57 -5.46 -7.42 -19.01
C LYS A 57 -4.07 -8.03 -19.16
N THR A 58 -4.05 -9.34 -19.28
CA THR A 58 -2.90 -10.12 -19.68
C THR A 58 -2.43 -9.58 -21.04
N GLY A 59 -1.28 -8.90 -21.08
CA GLY A 59 -0.55 -8.67 -22.33
C GLY A 59 -0.03 -7.26 -22.66
N GLU A 60 0.34 -6.43 -21.68
CA GLU A 60 1.02 -5.14 -21.95
C GLU A 60 2.28 -4.98 -21.09
N GLY A 61 3.37 -5.66 -21.45
CA GLY A 61 4.71 -5.40 -20.91
C GLY A 61 5.36 -4.14 -21.51
N ALA A 62 6.49 -3.72 -20.95
CA ALA A 62 7.18 -2.48 -21.25
C ALA A 62 7.69 -2.33 -22.70
N SER A 63 7.83 -3.41 -23.47
CA SER A 63 8.30 -3.36 -24.87
C SER A 63 7.27 -2.77 -25.82
N LYS A 64 6.04 -2.57 -25.37
CA LYS A 64 5.00 -1.83 -26.11
C LYS A 64 5.01 -0.33 -25.83
N LEU A 65 5.85 0.16 -24.90
CA LEU A 65 5.95 1.57 -24.55
C LEU A 65 6.82 2.27 -25.60
N LYS A 66 6.18 2.74 -26.67
CA LYS A 66 6.81 3.36 -27.84
C LYS A 66 7.63 4.62 -27.52
N GLU A 67 7.55 5.16 -26.30
CA GLU A 67 8.08 6.47 -25.93
C GLU A 67 9.04 6.46 -24.72
N LEU A 68 9.69 5.34 -24.39
CA LEU A 68 10.76 5.37 -23.38
C LEU A 68 11.96 6.21 -23.83
N SER A 69 12.58 6.93 -22.89
CA SER A 69 13.80 7.71 -23.15
C SER A 69 14.99 6.80 -23.51
N GLY A 70 16.06 7.39 -24.07
CA GLY A 70 17.29 6.65 -24.37
C GLY A 70 17.88 6.00 -23.13
N ASP A 71 18.02 6.77 -22.06
CA ASP A 71 18.61 6.32 -20.79
C ASP A 71 17.80 5.18 -20.16
N THR A 72 16.46 5.25 -20.19
CA THR A 72 15.62 4.16 -19.68
C THR A 72 15.73 2.90 -20.55
N LYS A 73 15.78 3.03 -21.88
CA LYS A 73 16.00 1.88 -22.77
C LYS A 73 17.35 1.21 -22.51
N ASP A 74 18.40 2.01 -22.33
CA ASP A 74 19.74 1.52 -22.05
C ASP A 74 19.78 0.78 -20.70
N PHE A 75 19.19 1.36 -19.65
CA PHE A 75 19.04 0.70 -18.35
C PHE A 75 18.28 -0.64 -18.46
N LEU A 76 17.11 -0.64 -19.11
CA LEU A 76 16.28 -1.84 -19.25
C LEU A 76 16.95 -2.92 -20.11
N SER A 77 17.79 -2.54 -21.07
CA SER A 77 18.51 -3.48 -21.92
C SER A 77 19.53 -4.30 -21.14
N THR A 78 20.20 -3.69 -20.16
CA THR A 78 21.21 -4.31 -19.29
C THR A 78 20.63 -4.90 -18.01
N PHE A 79 19.38 -4.54 -17.68
CA PHE A 79 18.66 -5.07 -16.53
C PHE A 79 18.60 -6.60 -16.54
N THR A 80 19.13 -7.19 -15.47
CA THR A 80 19.15 -8.62 -15.15
C THR A 80 19.17 -8.77 -13.63
N TYR A 81 18.71 -9.91 -13.14
CA TYR A 81 18.86 -10.24 -11.73
C TYR A 81 20.23 -10.82 -11.43
N GLU A 82 20.72 -10.50 -10.23
CA GLU A 82 21.77 -11.26 -9.58
C GLU A 82 21.16 -12.44 -8.83
N GLY A 83 21.85 -13.58 -8.81
CA GLY A 83 21.41 -14.74 -8.06
C GLY A 83 21.87 -14.65 -6.61
N TYR A 84 20.94 -14.50 -5.68
CA TYR A 84 21.24 -14.50 -4.25
C TYR A 84 20.75 -15.78 -3.56
N GLY A 85 21.50 -16.24 -2.57
CA GLY A 85 21.07 -17.36 -1.71
C GLY A 85 20.16 -16.93 -0.56
N GLU A 86 20.17 -15.64 -0.23
CA GLU A 86 19.44 -15.05 0.89
C GLU A 86 18.31 -14.16 0.39
N LYS A 87 17.14 -14.28 1.02
CA LYS A 87 15.97 -13.43 0.72
C LYS A 87 16.20 -11.99 1.15
N ILE A 88 16.66 -11.83 2.39
CA ILE A 88 16.95 -10.54 3.03
C ILE A 88 18.29 -10.64 3.74
N ALA A 89 19.12 -9.62 3.56
CA ALA A 89 20.26 -9.36 4.42
C ALA A 89 20.37 -7.85 4.62
N TYR A 90 20.70 -7.41 5.84
CA TYR A 90 20.79 -5.99 6.17
C TYR A 90 22.24 -5.54 6.30
N GLN A 91 22.56 -4.39 5.73
CA GLN A 91 23.69 -3.55 6.16
C GLN A 91 23.26 -2.63 7.32
N ASN A 92 22.04 -2.09 7.22
CA ASN A 92 21.44 -1.20 8.22
C ASN A 92 19.92 -1.44 8.30
N GLU A 93 19.49 -2.28 9.23
CA GLU A 93 18.08 -2.70 9.35
C GLU A 93 17.17 -1.53 9.73
N GLU A 94 17.56 -0.68 10.69
CA GLU A 94 16.77 0.47 11.11
C GLU A 94 16.52 1.47 9.97
N LEU A 95 17.56 1.72 9.14
CA LEU A 95 17.41 2.55 7.94
C LEU A 95 16.40 1.94 6.97
N VAL A 96 16.52 0.64 6.71
CA VAL A 96 15.63 -0.08 5.80
C VAL A 96 14.18 0.01 6.27
N LYS A 97 13.94 -0.31 7.54
CA LYS A 97 12.61 -0.24 8.17
C LYS A 97 11.99 1.14 8.04
N GLN A 98 12.77 2.18 8.34
CA GLN A 98 12.31 3.56 8.26
C GLN A 98 11.96 3.95 6.82
N ILE A 99 12.87 3.72 5.86
CA ILE A 99 12.63 4.09 4.46
C ILE A 99 11.40 3.35 3.92
N ILE A 100 11.29 2.04 4.14
CA ILE A 100 10.16 1.25 3.63
C ILE A 100 8.83 1.81 4.15
N SER A 101 8.75 2.08 5.46
CA SER A 101 7.52 2.62 6.06
C SER A 101 7.19 4.02 5.52
N ASP A 102 8.18 4.92 5.45
CA ASP A 102 8.00 6.28 4.95
C ASP A 102 7.53 6.28 3.48
N GLN A 103 8.11 5.41 2.66
CA GLN A 103 7.80 5.34 1.23
C GLN A 103 6.50 4.59 0.94
N HIS A 104 6.15 3.58 1.73
CA HIS A 104 4.82 2.98 1.66
C HIS A 104 3.73 4.01 2.00
N ALA A 105 3.93 4.84 3.03
CA ALA A 105 2.99 5.91 3.38
C ALA A 105 2.83 6.94 2.24
N TYR A 106 3.95 7.36 1.63
CA TYR A 106 3.92 8.24 0.45
C TYR A 106 3.15 7.61 -0.73
N LEU A 107 3.44 6.35 -1.05
CA LEU A 107 2.82 5.64 -2.17
C LEU A 107 1.33 5.39 -1.92
N ASN A 108 0.91 5.23 -0.66
CA ASN A 108 -0.49 5.20 -0.27
C ASN A 108 -1.21 6.52 -0.54
N ASP A 109 -0.60 7.66 -0.22
CA ASP A 109 -1.18 8.98 -0.55
C ASP A 109 -1.24 9.21 -2.06
N LEU A 110 -0.19 8.82 -2.78
CA LEU A 110 -0.10 9.01 -4.23
C LEU A 110 -1.08 8.11 -5.01
N THR A 111 -1.28 6.87 -4.58
CA THR A 111 -1.93 5.84 -5.41
C THR A 111 -3.11 5.11 -4.75
N GLY A 112 -3.31 5.26 -3.44
CA GLY A 112 -4.35 4.56 -2.67
C GLY A 112 -5.77 4.95 -3.07
N TRP A 113 -6.76 4.13 -2.68
CA TRP A 113 -8.21 4.46 -2.75
C TRP A 113 -8.76 5.00 -4.08
N GLY A 114 -8.17 4.61 -5.23
CA GLY A 114 -8.60 5.06 -6.55
C GLY A 114 -7.95 6.38 -7.01
N HIS A 115 -6.97 6.91 -6.26
CA HIS A 115 -6.21 8.10 -6.64
C HIS A 115 -5.28 7.86 -7.83
N ILE A 116 -4.83 6.62 -8.02
CA ILE A 116 -3.86 6.30 -9.06
C ILE A 116 -4.32 6.64 -10.48
N ASP A 117 -5.62 6.56 -10.76
CA ASP A 117 -6.17 6.88 -12.09
C ASP A 117 -6.14 8.39 -12.38
N ASN A 118 -5.84 9.22 -11.38
CA ASN A 118 -5.76 10.69 -11.46
C ASN A 118 -4.33 11.22 -11.19
N VAL A 119 -3.32 10.36 -11.11
CA VAL A 119 -1.94 10.80 -10.90
C VAL A 119 -1.49 11.61 -12.11
N ASP A 120 -1.03 12.84 -11.86
CA ASP A 120 -0.37 13.66 -12.87
C ASP A 120 1.07 13.15 -13.07
N THR A 121 1.23 12.18 -13.96
CA THR A 121 2.53 11.59 -14.28
C THR A 121 3.49 12.60 -14.91
N ALA A 122 2.99 13.67 -15.54
CA ALA A 122 3.84 14.73 -16.09
C ALA A 122 4.50 15.54 -14.98
N TYR A 123 3.81 15.73 -13.84
CA TYR A 123 4.36 16.41 -12.67
C TYR A 123 5.14 15.47 -11.74
N LEU A 124 4.87 14.16 -11.78
CA LEU A 124 5.46 13.18 -10.87
C LEU A 124 6.99 13.26 -10.82
N ALA A 125 7.64 13.33 -11.99
CA ALA A 125 9.10 13.42 -12.12
C ALA A 125 9.72 14.69 -11.49
N GLU A 126 8.94 15.78 -11.45
CA GLU A 126 9.38 17.08 -10.93
C GLU A 126 9.11 17.21 -9.42
N SER A 127 8.29 16.33 -8.84
CA SER A 127 7.94 16.37 -7.43
C SER A 127 9.14 15.99 -6.55
N LYS A 128 9.26 16.67 -5.40
CA LYS A 128 10.35 16.42 -4.44
C LYS A 128 10.20 15.05 -3.78
N GLU A 129 8.96 14.63 -3.60
CA GLU A 129 8.57 13.38 -2.98
C GLU A 129 8.97 12.20 -3.87
N TRP A 130 8.76 12.31 -5.19
CA TRP A 130 9.24 11.30 -6.15
C TRP A 130 10.77 11.24 -6.22
N GLN A 131 11.44 12.39 -6.27
CA GLN A 131 12.91 12.43 -6.23
C GLN A 131 13.45 11.81 -4.94
N LYS A 132 12.82 12.07 -3.80
CA LYS A 132 13.15 11.42 -2.53
C LYS A 132 12.96 9.90 -2.60
N LEU A 133 11.87 9.41 -3.22
CA LEU A 133 11.67 7.98 -3.42
C LEU A 133 12.79 7.37 -4.28
N GLN A 134 13.23 8.06 -5.33
CA GLN A 134 14.36 7.60 -6.17
C GLN A 134 15.65 7.50 -5.35
N ASP A 135 15.97 8.54 -4.58
CA ASP A 135 17.14 8.56 -3.71
C ASP A 135 17.07 7.46 -2.64
N ASP A 136 15.90 7.24 -2.06
CA ASP A 136 15.72 6.22 -1.02
C ASP A 136 15.78 4.79 -1.58
N VAL A 137 15.31 4.53 -2.81
CA VAL A 137 15.51 3.25 -3.49
C VAL A 137 17.01 2.98 -3.70
N GLU A 138 17.79 3.99 -4.09
CA GLU A 138 19.25 3.85 -4.21
C GLU A 138 19.92 3.63 -2.85
N ARG A 139 19.48 4.34 -1.82
CA ARG A 139 20.00 4.16 -0.45
C ARG A 139 19.67 2.78 0.11
N LEU A 140 18.49 2.23 -0.19
CA LEU A 140 18.15 0.86 0.18
C LEU A 140 19.11 -0.15 -0.46
N ARG A 141 19.57 0.06 -1.70
CA ARG A 141 20.58 -0.82 -2.34
C ARG A 141 21.97 -0.65 -1.78
N THR A 142 22.38 0.58 -1.51
CA THR A 142 23.78 0.91 -1.22
C THR A 142 24.10 0.92 0.27
N GLU A 143 23.16 1.36 1.10
CA GLU A 143 23.33 1.56 2.55
C GLU A 143 22.42 0.64 3.38
N GLY A 144 21.27 0.22 2.82
CA GLY A 144 20.24 -0.51 3.55
C GLY A 144 20.45 -2.02 3.55
N PHE A 145 20.30 -2.64 2.39
CA PHE A 145 20.41 -4.08 2.21
C PHE A 145 21.85 -4.52 1.91
N ALA A 146 22.24 -5.65 2.48
CA ALA A 146 23.40 -6.41 2.03
C ALA A 146 22.99 -7.32 0.85
N PRO A 147 23.94 -7.92 0.11
CA PRO A 147 23.64 -8.78 -1.04
C PRO A 147 22.56 -9.83 -0.73
N SER A 148 21.37 -9.69 -1.33
CA SER A 148 20.17 -10.48 -1.09
C SER A 148 19.08 -10.19 -2.14
N GLU A 149 18.03 -11.00 -2.24
CA GLU A 149 16.93 -10.78 -3.19
C GLU A 149 16.23 -9.42 -3.02
N ALA A 150 16.22 -8.83 -1.81
CA ALA A 150 15.73 -7.46 -1.61
C ALA A 150 16.49 -6.40 -2.44
N VAL A 151 17.76 -6.65 -2.80
CA VAL A 151 18.49 -5.76 -3.72
C VAL A 151 17.88 -5.85 -5.13
N ASN A 152 17.50 -7.04 -5.58
CA ASN A 152 16.77 -7.20 -6.86
C ASN A 152 15.40 -6.50 -6.81
N ASP A 153 14.74 -6.46 -5.65
CA ASP A 153 13.47 -5.75 -5.48
C ASP A 153 13.63 -4.23 -5.62
N MET A 154 14.73 -3.67 -5.13
CA MET A 154 15.03 -2.26 -5.35
C MET A 154 15.42 -1.96 -6.80
N TRP A 155 16.04 -2.91 -7.50
CA TRP A 155 16.24 -2.81 -8.94
C TRP A 155 14.91 -2.85 -9.71
N ASN A 156 13.97 -3.73 -9.33
CA ASN A 156 12.62 -3.74 -9.87
C ASN A 156 11.91 -2.39 -9.64
N ALA A 157 11.97 -1.86 -8.42
CA ALA A 157 11.38 -0.57 -8.08
C ALA A 157 11.91 0.54 -8.99
N GLU A 158 13.24 0.66 -9.15
CA GLU A 158 13.81 1.65 -10.06
C GLU A 158 13.35 1.45 -11.52
N ALA A 159 13.33 0.21 -12.01
CA ALA A 159 12.88 -0.08 -13.36
C ALA A 159 11.45 0.42 -13.60
N PHE A 160 10.54 0.11 -12.67
CA PHE A 160 9.16 0.58 -12.74
C PHE A 160 9.05 2.10 -12.56
N MET A 161 9.85 2.73 -11.70
CA MET A 161 9.85 4.19 -11.56
C MET A 161 10.26 4.90 -12.85
N ARG A 162 11.28 4.37 -13.55
CA ARG A 162 11.73 4.89 -14.86
C ARG A 162 10.63 4.73 -15.91
N ILE A 163 10.00 3.57 -15.97
CA ILE A 163 8.90 3.30 -16.89
C ILE A 163 7.70 4.23 -16.60
N ALA A 164 7.28 4.34 -15.35
CA ALA A 164 6.17 5.20 -14.95
C ALA A 164 6.41 6.67 -15.32
N THR A 165 7.64 7.15 -15.16
CA THR A 165 8.04 8.51 -15.48
C THR A 165 8.08 8.77 -16.98
N ASP A 166 8.71 7.88 -17.75
CA ASP A 166 8.96 8.11 -19.17
C ASP A 166 7.74 7.88 -20.05
N SER A 167 6.86 6.95 -19.68
CA SER A 167 5.71 6.56 -20.51
C SER A 167 4.36 6.78 -19.86
N ALA A 168 4.31 7.49 -18.72
CA ALA A 168 3.09 7.68 -17.93
C ALA A 168 2.37 6.35 -17.57
N ASP A 169 3.15 5.28 -17.39
CA ASP A 169 2.58 3.96 -17.17
C ASP A 169 2.15 3.76 -15.71
N LEU A 170 0.84 3.89 -15.49
CA LEU A 170 0.24 3.73 -14.17
C LEU A 170 0.40 2.32 -13.59
N ASN A 171 0.54 1.29 -14.43
CA ASN A 171 0.78 -0.06 -13.93
C ASN A 171 2.16 -0.21 -13.32
N SER A 172 3.19 0.41 -13.91
CA SER A 172 4.50 0.49 -13.27
C SER A 172 4.44 1.21 -11.93
N LEU A 173 3.67 2.31 -11.83
CA LEU A 173 3.46 2.98 -10.55
C LEU A 173 2.74 2.07 -9.52
N ARG A 174 1.79 1.22 -9.95
CA ARG A 174 1.19 0.19 -9.08
C ARG A 174 2.24 -0.81 -8.59
N TYR A 175 3.16 -1.25 -9.44
CA TYR A 175 4.19 -2.19 -9.03
C TYR A 175 5.17 -1.58 -8.02
N VAL A 176 5.56 -0.31 -8.19
CA VAL A 176 6.36 0.40 -7.18
C VAL A 176 5.64 0.40 -5.83
N HIS A 177 4.35 0.76 -5.79
CA HIS A 177 3.57 0.71 -4.56
C HIS A 177 3.54 -0.72 -3.97
N ARG A 178 3.22 -1.73 -4.78
CA ARG A 178 3.12 -3.12 -4.29
C ARG A 178 4.43 -3.66 -3.73
N ILE A 179 5.58 -3.31 -4.33
CA ILE A 179 6.90 -3.69 -3.80
C ILE A 179 7.08 -3.13 -2.38
N PHE A 180 6.86 -1.83 -2.19
CA PHE A 180 7.01 -1.20 -0.87
C PHE A 180 5.95 -1.67 0.13
N HIS A 181 4.72 -1.90 -0.32
CA HIS A 181 3.63 -2.46 0.47
C HIS A 181 3.99 -3.84 1.03
N ASP A 182 4.38 -4.78 0.16
CA ASP A 182 4.74 -6.14 0.56
C ASP A 182 5.99 -6.15 1.44
N MET A 183 6.97 -5.27 1.15
CA MET A 183 8.13 -5.10 2.02
C MET A 183 7.76 -4.55 3.40
N ASP A 184 6.85 -3.58 3.51
CA ASP A 184 6.43 -3.02 4.80
C ASP A 184 5.67 -4.05 5.63
N ALA A 185 4.82 -4.86 4.99
CA ALA A 185 4.15 -5.98 5.62
C ALA A 185 5.16 -6.99 6.21
N GLU A 186 6.14 -7.42 5.41
CA GLU A 186 7.08 -8.49 5.79
C GLU A 186 8.20 -8.01 6.74
N ILE A 187 8.74 -6.81 6.53
CA ILE A 187 9.90 -6.30 7.28
C ILE A 187 9.46 -5.55 8.54
N ASN A 188 8.39 -4.76 8.45
CA ASN A 188 7.91 -3.95 9.58
C ASN A 188 6.69 -4.56 10.29
N GLY A 189 6.08 -5.60 9.74
CA GLY A 189 4.86 -6.17 10.31
C GLY A 189 3.65 -5.24 10.17
N ALA A 190 3.64 -4.39 9.12
CA ALA A 190 2.52 -3.51 8.85
C ALA A 190 1.26 -4.35 8.56
N GLU A 191 0.13 -3.99 9.17
CA GLU A 191 -1.15 -4.63 8.88
C GLU A 191 -1.62 -4.20 7.49
N VAL A 192 -1.73 -5.16 6.58
CA VAL A 192 -2.16 -4.93 5.20
C VAL A 192 -3.36 -5.79 4.86
N ASP A 193 -4.24 -5.29 3.99
CA ASP A 193 -5.45 -6.02 3.57
C ASP A 193 -5.10 -7.28 2.75
N LYS A 194 -3.98 -7.23 2.00
CA LYS A 194 -3.53 -8.31 1.12
C LYS A 194 -2.07 -8.10 0.68
N GLU A 195 -1.27 -9.15 0.71
CA GLU A 195 0.04 -9.23 0.03
C GLU A 195 -0.12 -9.52 -1.47
N TRP A 196 0.72 -8.88 -2.29
CA TRP A 196 0.64 -8.98 -3.76
C TRP A 196 1.66 -9.93 -4.38
N GLY A 197 2.67 -10.37 -3.64
CA GLY A 197 3.76 -11.18 -4.16
C GLY A 197 4.65 -10.39 -5.13
N ALA A 198 4.70 -9.07 -5.00
CA ALA A 198 5.43 -8.18 -5.91
C ALA A 198 6.95 -8.10 -5.62
N THR A 199 7.44 -8.88 -4.66
CA THR A 199 8.85 -8.93 -4.27
C THR A 199 9.45 -10.30 -4.55
N ARG A 200 10.72 -10.34 -4.91
CA ARG A 200 11.54 -11.54 -5.04
C ARG A 200 11.94 -12.10 -3.68
N ALA A 201 12.13 -11.25 -2.68
CA ALA A 201 12.43 -11.70 -1.33
C ALA A 201 11.30 -12.56 -0.73
N PHE A 202 10.03 -12.20 -0.98
CA PHE A 202 8.89 -12.82 -0.31
C PHE A 202 7.86 -13.48 -1.24
N GLY A 203 7.67 -12.96 -2.45
CA GLY A 203 6.72 -13.47 -3.45
C GLY A 203 7.11 -14.78 -4.11
N ALA A 204 6.16 -15.37 -4.85
CA ALA A 204 6.40 -16.61 -5.58
C ALA A 204 7.22 -16.35 -6.85
N GLU A 205 8.03 -17.32 -7.25
CA GLU A 205 8.87 -17.23 -8.46
C GLU A 205 8.04 -16.86 -9.70
N THR A 206 6.84 -17.43 -9.84
CA THR A 206 5.93 -17.14 -10.96
C THR A 206 5.49 -15.68 -11.01
N GLU A 207 5.15 -15.09 -9.86
CA GLU A 207 4.70 -13.68 -9.78
C GLU A 207 5.87 -12.74 -10.10
N THR A 208 7.06 -13.05 -9.57
CA THR A 208 8.27 -12.26 -9.83
C THR A 208 8.75 -12.35 -11.28
N GLN A 209 8.50 -13.49 -11.93
CA GLN A 209 8.79 -13.69 -13.35
C GLN A 209 7.87 -12.84 -14.23
N GLU A 210 6.58 -12.71 -13.87
CA GLU A 210 5.66 -11.81 -14.57
C GLU A 210 6.10 -10.34 -14.48
N LEU A 211 6.61 -9.90 -13.32
CA LEU A 211 7.19 -8.57 -13.15
C LEU A 211 8.44 -8.38 -14.03
N TYR A 212 9.31 -9.38 -14.07
CA TYR A 212 10.49 -9.33 -14.93
C TYR A 212 10.13 -9.24 -16.42
N GLU A 213 9.18 -10.07 -16.86
CA GLU A 213 8.65 -10.02 -18.22
C GLU A 213 7.99 -8.68 -18.52
N TYR A 214 7.28 -8.10 -17.56
CA TYR A 214 6.77 -6.74 -17.70
C TYR A 214 7.90 -5.73 -17.93
N ILE A 215 8.97 -5.76 -17.13
CA ILE A 215 10.11 -4.84 -17.23
C ILE A 215 10.83 -5.00 -18.58
N LYS A 216 11.05 -6.23 -19.05
CA LYS A 216 11.76 -6.51 -20.31
C LYS A 216 10.88 -6.31 -21.54
N GLY A 217 9.57 -6.51 -21.38
CA GLY A 217 8.57 -6.30 -22.40
C GLY A 217 8.37 -7.44 -23.38
#